data_AF-A0AAU5FQ79-F1
#
_entry.id   AF-A0AAU5FQ79-F1
#
_cell.length_a   1.000
_cell.length_b   1.000
_cell.length_c   1.000
_cell.angle_alpha   90.00
_cell.angle_beta   90.00
_cell.angle_gamma   90.00
#
_symmetry.space_group_name_H-M   'P 1'
#
loop_
_entity.id
_entity.type
_entity.pdbx_description
1 polymer ?
#
loop_
_entity_poly.entity_id
_entity_poly.type
_entity_poly.pdbx_seq_one_letter_code
_entity_poly.pdbx_strand_id
1 'polypeptide(L)' 'MRVVIVGATGVVGRQLVPLPIGAGHEAVALSREPGPERVEVRTAALGNWFPALAAPSPRRFPAAPARLAADA' A
#
# COMPACT_ATOMS: atom_id res chain seq x y z
N MET A 1 4.84 18.14 5.46
CA MET A 1 4.98 17.14 6.57
C MET A 1 5.35 15.79 5.99
N ARG A 2 5.68 14.79 6.83
CA ARG A 2 5.98 13.41 6.42
C ARG A 2 4.78 12.51 6.68
N VAL A 3 4.39 11.71 5.68
CA VAL A 3 3.25 10.79 5.75
C VAL A 3 3.71 9.38 5.39
N VAL A 4 3.49 8.42 6.28
CA VAL A 4 3.78 7.00 6.04
C VAL A 4 2.51 6.30 5.55
N ILE A 5 2.58 5.62 4.42
CA ILE A 5 1.46 4.91 3.80
C ILE A 5 1.79 3.42 3.73
N VAL A 6 1.07 2.61 4.53
CA VAL A 6 1.19 1.15 4.51
C VAL A 6 0.27 0.57 3.43
N GLY A 7 0.74 -0.45 2.71
CA GLY A 7 -0.05 -1.07 1.65
C GLY A 7 -0.17 -0.16 0.43
N ALA A 8 0.89 0.60 0.13
CA ALA A 8 0.94 1.58 -0.97
C ALA A 8 0.67 0.97 -2.35
N THR A 9 0.83 -0.36 -2.50
CA THR A 9 0.54 -1.10 -3.74
C THR A 9 -0.92 -1.56 -3.86
N GLY A 10 -1.72 -1.44 -2.80
CA GLY A 10 -3.14 -1.78 -2.80
C GLY A 10 -4.00 -0.73 -3.53
N VAL A 11 -5.28 -1.06 -3.78
CA VAL A 11 -6.23 -0.20 -4.52
C VAL A 11 -6.31 1.21 -3.93
N VAL A 12 -6.50 1.31 -2.61
CA VAL A 12 -6.56 2.60 -1.92
C VAL A 12 -5.19 3.26 -1.84
N GLY A 13 -4.15 2.50 -1.45
CA GLY A 13 -2.80 3.02 -1.30
C GLY A 13 -2.25 3.68 -2.56
N ARG A 14 -2.48 3.07 -3.74
CA ARG A 14 -2.03 3.61 -5.03
C ARG A 14 -2.69 4.93 -5.40
N GLN A 15 -3.95 5.12 -5.01
CA GLN A 15 -4.67 6.38 -5.22
C GLN A 15 -4.32 7.43 -4.17
N LEU A 16 -3.95 6.98 -2.96
CA LEU A 16 -3.65 7.88 -1.84
C LEU A 16 -2.24 8.45 -1.94
N VAL A 17 -1.23 7.70 -2.38
CA VAL A 17 0.17 8.17 -2.49
C VAL A 17 0.34 9.50 -3.25
N PRO A 18 -0.31 9.75 -4.40
CA PRO A 18 -0.18 11.02 -5.10
C PRO A 18 -0.74 12.23 -4.34
N LEU A 19 -1.71 12.03 -3.43
CA LEU A 19 -2.44 13.14 -2.81
C LEU A 19 -1.55 13.94 -1.82
N PRO A 20 -0.84 13.32 -0.86
CA PRO A 20 0.10 14.03 -0.01
C PRO A 20 1.22 14.69 -0.83
N ILE A 21 1.74 14.01 -1.86
CA ILE A 21 2.79 14.53 -2.74
C ILE A 21 2.33 15.82 -3.43
N GLY A 22 1.15 15.79 -4.06
CA GLY A 22 0.56 16.96 -4.71
C GLY A 22 0.30 18.13 -3.75
N ALA A 23 0.05 17.82 -2.48
CA ALA A 23 -0.08 18.82 -1.42
C ALA A 23 1.26 19.27 -0.79
N GLY A 24 2.41 18.86 -1.34
CA GLY A 24 3.74 19.25 -0.85
C GLY A 24 4.24 18.46 0.38
N HIS A 25 3.68 17.29 0.64
CA HIS A 25 4.11 16.39 1.72
C HIS A 25 5.05 15.31 1.20
N GLU A 26 6.03 14.94 2.02
CA GLU A 26 6.91 13.80 1.75
C GLU A 26 6.15 12.50 2.09
N ALA A 27 5.92 11.66 1.09
CA ALA A 27 5.22 10.39 1.25
C ALA A 27 6.22 9.22 1.31
N VAL A 28 6.21 8.47 2.42
CA VAL A 28 6.98 7.23 2.59
C VAL A 28 6.04 6.04 2.38
N ALA A 29 6.16 5.40 1.22
CA ALA A 29 5.33 4.26 0.82
C ALA A 29 5.95 2.93 1.31
N LEU A 30 5.20 2.16 2.09
CA LEU A 30 5.60 0.84 2.57
C LEU A 30 4.87 -0.27 1.79
N SER A 31 5.65 -1.25 1.36
CA SER A 31 5.17 -2.46 0.70
C SER A 31 6.09 -3.64 1.02
N ARG A 32 5.65 -4.85 0.70
CA ARG A 32 6.42 -6.08 1.00
C ARG A 32 7.52 -6.36 -0.02
N GLU A 33 7.35 -5.88 -1.25
CA GLU A 33 8.28 -6.04 -2.35
C GLU A 33 8.76 -4.66 -2.77
N PRO A 34 10.06 -4.50 -3.09
CA PRO A 34 10.59 -3.24 -3.57
C PRO A 34 9.83 -2.76 -4.82
N GLY A 35 9.56 -1.46 -4.88
CA GLY A 35 8.94 -0.81 -6.02
C GLY A 35 9.90 -0.68 -7.22
N PRO A 36 9.49 0.03 -8.29
CA PRO A 36 10.36 0.26 -9.45
C PRO A 36 11.67 0.94 -9.04
N GLU A 37 12.75 0.56 -9.72
CA GLU A 37 14.16 0.93 -9.43
C GLU A 37 14.43 2.44 -9.34
N ARG A 38 13.52 3.27 -9.87
CA ARG A 38 13.63 4.74 -9.88
C ARG A 38 13.26 5.41 -8.55
N VAL A 39 12.85 4.64 -7.54
CA VAL A 39 12.48 5.17 -6.21
C VAL A 39 13.51 4.67 -5.20
N GLU A 40 13.98 5.56 -4.33
CA GLU A 40 14.85 5.15 -3.22
C GLU A 40 14.12 4.13 -2.33
N VAL A 41 14.62 2.89 -2.32
CA VAL A 41 14.05 1.82 -1.49
C VAL A 41 14.89 1.63 -0.24
N ARG A 42 14.23 1.69 0.91
CA ARG A 42 14.82 1.33 2.21
C ARG A 42 14.10 0.13 2.80
N THR A 43 14.85 -0.89 3.19
CA THR A 43 14.30 -2.04 3.94
C THR A 43 14.23 -1.69 5.42
N ALA A 44 13.04 -1.78 6.02
CA ALA A 44 12.84 -1.55 7.45
C ALA A 44 12.14 -2.76 8.10
N ALA A 45 12.64 -3.20 9.26
CA ALA A 45 12.00 -4.21 10.07
C ALA A 45 10.79 -3.63 10.81
N LEU A 46 9.60 -3.76 10.22
CA LEU A 46 8.35 -3.26 10.81
C LEU A 46 7.82 -4.12 11.97
N GLY A 47 8.27 -5.37 12.08
CA GLY A 47 7.78 -6.33 13.10
C GLY A 47 7.97 -5.85 14.54
N ASN A 48 8.96 -5.00 14.76
CA ASN A 48 9.34 -4.48 16.07
C ASN A 48 8.40 -3.35 16.53
N TRP A 49 7.79 -2.64 15.59
CA TRP A 49 6.96 -1.45 15.85
C TRP A 49 5.47 -1.77 15.77
N PHE A 50 5.11 -2.77 14.97
CA PHE A 50 3.74 -3.24 14.82
C PHE A 50 3.69 -4.76 14.84
N PRO A 51 3.69 -5.40 16.02
CA PRO A 51 3.69 -6.86 16.15
C PRO A 51 2.52 -7.52 15.38
N ALA A 52 1.37 -6.85 15.29
CA ALA A 52 0.21 -7.30 14.53
C ALA A 52 0.43 -7.39 13.01
N LEU A 53 1.46 -6.71 12.47
CA LEU A 53 1.86 -6.79 11.06
C LEU A 53 2.92 -7.86 10.80
N ALA A 54 3.44 -8.53 11.82
CA ALA A 54 4.55 -9.47 11.69
C ALA A 54 4.23 -10.70 10.83
N ALA A 55 2.95 -11.02 10.59
CA ALA A 55 2.48 -11.87 9.50
C ALA A 55 0.94 -11.96 9.46
N PRO A 56 0.22 -11.09 8.75
CA PRO A 56 -1.13 -11.42 8.33
C PRO A 56 -1.05 -12.50 7.24
N SER A 57 -1.66 -13.66 7.47
CA SER A 57 -1.87 -14.67 6.42
C SER A 57 -2.50 -13.97 5.20
N PRO A 58 -1.97 -14.13 3.97
CA PRO A 58 -2.50 -13.44 2.81
C PRO A 58 -3.94 -13.88 2.59
N ARG A 59 -4.91 -13.04 2.97
CA ARG A 59 -6.31 -13.24 2.58
C ARG A 59 -6.43 -12.91 1.10
N ARG A 60 -6.42 -13.94 0.26
CA ARG A 60 -6.86 -13.81 -1.13
C ARG A 60 -8.36 -13.49 -1.08
N PHE A 61 -8.72 -12.24 -1.32
CA PHE A 61 -10.10 -11.92 -1.64
C PHE A 61 -10.42 -12.60 -2.98
N PRO A 62 -11.45 -13.46 -3.06
CA PRO A 62 -11.84 -14.04 -4.33
C PRO A 62 -12.21 -12.89 -5.28
N ALA A 63 -11.66 -12.92 -6.48
CA ALA A 63 -11.96 -11.97 -7.54
C ALA A 63 -13.39 -12.23 -8.09
N ALA A 64 -14.41 -11.84 -7.34
CA ALA A 64 -15.79 -11.72 -7.80
C ALA A 64 -16.52 -10.74 -6.87
N PRO A 65 -17.20 -9.72 -7.43
CA PRO A 65 -18.31 -9.99 -8.33
C PRO A 65 -18.36 -8.99 -9.50
N ALA A 66 -17.58 -9.21 -10.55
CA ALA A 66 -17.76 -8.43 -11.80
C ALA A 66 -19.03 -8.83 -12.58
N ARG A 67 -19.73 -9.91 -12.19
CA ARG A 67 -20.93 -10.39 -12.90
C ARG A 67 -22.26 -9.80 -12.45
N LEU A 68 -22.32 -9.00 -11.37
CA LEU A 68 -23.60 -8.48 -10.88
C LEU A 68 -23.98 -7.10 -11.45
N ALA A 69 -23.11 -6.43 -12.20
CA ALA A 69 -23.36 -5.10 -12.78
C ALA A 69 -23.72 -5.13 -14.28
N ALA A 70 -23.83 -6.32 -14.88
CA ALA A 70 -24.14 -6.46 -16.32
C ALA A 70 -25.63 -6.70 -16.61
N ASP A 71 -26.48 -6.87 -15.58
CA ASP A 71 -27.92 -7.17 -15.69
C ASP A 71 -28.81 -6.16 -14.93
N ALA A 72 -28.44 -4.88 -14.85
CA ALA A 72 -29.29 -3.81 -14.31
C ALA A 72 -29.38 -2.62 -15.27
#